data_AF-A0A0P7C7R5-F1
#
_entry.id   AF-A0A0P7C7R5-F1
#
_cell.length_a   1.000
_cell.length_b   1.000
_cell.length_c   1.000
_cell.angle_alpha   90.00
_cell.angle_beta   90.00
_cell.angle_gamma   90.00
#
_symmetry.space_group_name_H-M   'P 1'
#
loop_
_entity.id
_entity.type
_entity.pdbx_description
1 polymer ?
#
loop_
_entity_poly.entity_id
_entity_poly.type
_entity_poly.pdbx_seq_one_letter_code
_entity_poly.pdbx_strand_id
1 'polypeptide(L)'
;MKNPVILFLLNFLFVYCAFSQKRTFIQHSLDNPVLPVINDYTDYSSFKVEVELCEGFKEVIELARTSFDSIAFVNSLKVSGLENSPNLKGFHIKYVVDRAKFIYREVEGGLPVLKVGLSAYLEVRNISGKLIYKRYTTPASNTYYATKSDSFRSLIGKILSYHFNNMISDFRALYLLAPSLEAYTVNLRKLSKKSPLNEFNEWENVFKETNGKSHEEKVKLLEPAQKLWLSYLNYNNPKDEDAQNNVRCAAAQNLFISYILSNDISAAEEILPQLKEIDKSILGVQVAYNNSYAILKDINECVKERIETEKISPFQIEPELSEEMKSDEFFNSVSFQGELINYRGDKLKGEIKIVNDNPPEIDLAPNYEEEVGLLGGIMSISNENSTVYIDNGLGNEEKIKLSRIEYFVTSEGKKYWVKKIPYLVTSRYALLEEVKGNGEIGLYREFYPMNNECRLKMENEDDFFVIGTVFPRESISKYFKSCPFIQSGLDERRYEAYDCSVYEKLYEDYVSNCSK
;
A
#
# COMPACT_ATOMS: atom_id res chain seq x y z
N MET A 1 35.22 71.85 7.98
CA MET A 1 35.16 70.52 7.35
C MET A 1 33.80 69.90 7.64
N LYS A 2 32.88 69.93 6.67
CA LYS A 2 31.63 69.15 6.71
C LYS A 2 31.76 68.14 5.58
N ASN A 3 31.86 66.86 5.92
CA ASN A 3 32.12 65.80 4.95
C ASN A 3 30.79 65.45 4.23
N PRO A 4 30.60 65.82 2.96
CA PRO A 4 29.33 65.59 2.24
C PRO A 4 29.01 64.10 2.06
N VAL A 5 30.02 63.24 2.18
CA VAL A 5 29.90 61.77 2.07
C VAL A 5 29.11 61.18 3.25
N ILE A 6 29.25 61.74 4.46
CA ILE A 6 28.49 61.26 5.63
C ILE A 6 27.02 61.68 5.53
N LEU A 7 26.72 62.85 4.97
CA LEU A 7 25.35 63.31 4.73
C LEU A 7 24.66 62.55 3.58
N PHE A 8 25.43 62.07 2.60
CA PHE A 8 24.93 61.22 1.50
C PHE A 8 24.68 59.78 1.98
N LEU A 9 25.55 59.22 2.83
CA LEU A 9 25.35 57.91 3.47
C LEU A 9 24.19 57.94 4.50
N LEU A 10 24.03 59.02 5.27
CA LEU A 10 22.87 59.17 6.16
C LEU A 10 21.57 59.39 5.40
N ASN A 11 21.55 60.09 4.26
CA ASN A 11 20.34 60.15 3.42
C ASN A 11 20.04 58.82 2.71
N PHE A 12 21.05 58.02 2.34
CA PHE A 12 20.83 56.66 1.84
C PHE A 12 20.30 55.71 2.92
N LEU A 13 20.73 55.88 4.17
CA LEU A 13 20.24 55.12 5.32
C LEU A 13 18.84 55.55 5.80
N PHE A 14 18.41 56.79 5.55
CA PHE A 14 17.11 57.30 5.99
C PHE A 14 16.01 57.38 4.90
N VAL A 15 16.32 57.12 3.62
CA VAL A 15 15.30 57.16 2.53
C VAL A 15 14.90 55.77 2.01
N TYR A 16 15.58 54.69 2.41
CA TYR A 16 15.17 53.32 2.12
C TYR A 16 14.81 52.52 3.40
N CYS A 17 13.94 53.08 4.25
CA CYS A 17 12.99 52.23 4.97
C CYS A 17 11.87 51.81 4.00
N ALA A 18 12.24 51.18 2.89
CA ALA A 18 11.28 50.40 2.11
C ALA A 18 10.78 49.30 3.05
N PHE A 19 9.48 49.29 3.29
CA PHE A 19 8.79 48.18 3.93
C PHE A 19 8.84 46.98 2.96
N SER A 20 10.02 46.38 2.80
CA SER A 20 10.19 45.12 2.10
C SER A 20 9.30 44.10 2.81
N GLN A 21 8.21 43.76 2.14
CA GLN A 21 7.31 42.70 2.61
C GLN A 21 8.09 41.39 2.55
N LYS A 22 8.09 40.66 3.67
CA LYS A 22 8.79 39.37 3.77
C LYS A 22 7.76 38.25 3.92
N ARG A 23 8.04 37.11 3.29
CA ARG A 23 7.24 35.89 3.38
C ARG A 23 7.59 35.12 4.66
N THR A 24 6.59 34.53 5.29
CA THR A 24 6.75 33.52 6.35
C THR A 24 6.04 32.27 5.93
N PHE A 25 6.75 31.15 5.89
CA PHE A 25 6.13 29.85 5.64
C PHE A 25 5.55 29.30 6.94
N ILE A 26 4.31 28.83 6.87
CA ILE A 26 3.61 28.17 7.97
C ILE A 26 3.28 26.76 7.48
N GLN A 27 3.71 25.77 8.24
CA GLN A 27 3.46 24.37 7.92
C GLN A 27 2.05 23.96 8.37
N HIS A 28 1.34 23.25 7.50
CA HIS A 28 0.03 22.67 7.73
C HIS A 28 0.03 21.20 7.30
N SER A 29 -0.63 20.35 8.09
CA SER A 29 -1.01 19.01 7.62
C SER A 29 -2.29 19.14 6.82
N LEU A 30 -2.27 18.73 5.56
CA LEU A 30 -3.45 18.69 4.70
C LEU A 30 -4.10 17.32 4.81
N ASP A 31 -5.28 17.29 5.41
CA ASP A 31 -6.09 16.08 5.47
C ASP A 31 -7.03 16.02 4.27
N ASN A 32 -7.03 14.87 3.60
CA ASN A 32 -7.95 14.51 2.52
C ASN A 32 -7.99 15.47 1.31
N PRO A 33 -6.85 15.81 0.66
CA PRO A 33 -6.83 16.68 -0.53
C PRO A 33 -7.42 16.04 -1.79
N VAL A 34 -7.57 14.72 -1.81
CA VAL A 34 -8.17 13.98 -2.94
C VAL A 34 -9.46 13.32 -2.46
N LEU A 35 -10.52 13.40 -3.25
CA LEU A 35 -11.75 12.68 -2.94
C LEU A 35 -11.55 11.15 -3.11
N PRO A 36 -12.11 10.33 -2.20
CA PRO A 36 -12.07 8.89 -2.33
C PRO A 36 -12.83 8.39 -3.57
N VAL A 37 -12.66 7.12 -3.92
CA VAL A 37 -13.40 6.50 -5.04
C VAL A 37 -14.90 6.47 -4.73
N ILE A 38 -15.25 6.00 -3.54
CA ILE A 38 -16.64 5.91 -3.09
C ILE A 38 -16.91 7.06 -2.10
N ASN A 39 -17.68 8.04 -2.54
CA ASN A 39 -17.92 9.28 -1.80
C ASN A 39 -18.98 9.18 -0.69
N ASP A 40 -19.71 8.06 -0.59
CA ASP A 40 -20.83 7.89 0.35
C ASP A 40 -20.45 8.06 1.84
N TYR A 41 -19.15 8.06 2.15
CA TYR A 41 -18.62 8.07 3.52
C TYR A 41 -17.54 9.14 3.76
N THR A 42 -17.44 10.15 2.92
CA THR A 42 -16.43 11.23 3.03
C THR A 42 -16.49 12.01 4.35
N ASP A 43 -17.65 12.04 5.00
CA ASP A 43 -17.86 12.71 6.30
C ASP A 43 -17.47 11.85 7.50
N TYR A 44 -17.08 10.60 7.28
CA TYR A 44 -16.72 9.69 8.35
C TYR A 44 -15.31 10.04 8.83
N SER A 45 -15.20 10.42 10.11
CA SER A 45 -13.96 10.93 10.72
C SER A 45 -13.34 10.00 11.75
N SER A 46 -14.01 8.88 12.06
CA SER A 46 -13.53 7.94 13.07
C SER A 46 -13.81 6.50 12.69
N PHE A 47 -13.10 5.61 13.36
CA PHE A 47 -13.32 4.19 13.31
C PHE A 47 -13.27 3.59 14.71
N LYS A 48 -13.84 2.39 14.84
CA LYS A 48 -13.68 1.51 15.98
C LYS A 48 -13.24 0.16 15.47
N VAL A 49 -12.24 -0.45 16.11
CA VAL A 49 -11.80 -1.82 15.78
C VAL A 49 -12.24 -2.78 16.87
N GLU A 50 -12.77 -3.91 16.45
CA GLU A 50 -12.98 -5.10 17.25
C GLU A 50 -12.02 -6.18 16.75
N VAL A 51 -11.27 -6.80 17.66
CA VAL A 51 -10.31 -7.86 17.34
C VAL A 51 -10.73 -9.15 18.02
N GLU A 52 -10.96 -10.19 17.24
CA GLU A 52 -11.21 -11.55 17.72
C GLU A 52 -10.00 -12.43 17.40
N LEU A 53 -9.36 -13.00 18.43
CA LEU A 53 -8.21 -13.89 18.29
C LEU A 53 -8.61 -15.33 18.60
N CYS A 54 -8.21 -16.27 17.74
CA CYS A 54 -8.32 -17.71 17.97
C CYS A 54 -7.49 -18.20 19.17
N GLU A 55 -7.73 -19.45 19.59
CA GLU A 55 -7.05 -20.06 20.74
C GLU A 55 -5.53 -20.15 20.55
N GLY A 56 -5.05 -20.44 19.34
CA GLY A 56 -3.61 -20.54 19.06
C GLY A 56 -2.82 -19.26 19.38
N PHE A 57 -3.41 -18.08 19.22
CA PHE A 57 -2.78 -16.82 19.67
C PHE A 57 -2.80 -16.68 21.20
N LYS A 58 -3.91 -17.07 21.84
CA LYS A 58 -4.04 -17.00 23.31
C LYS A 58 -3.01 -17.90 23.99
N GLU A 59 -2.84 -19.12 23.51
CA GLU A 59 -1.87 -20.08 24.02
C GLU A 59 -0.43 -19.53 23.98
N VAL A 60 -0.03 -18.88 22.89
CA VAL A 60 1.34 -18.36 22.77
C VAL A 60 1.58 -17.12 23.61
N ILE A 61 0.57 -16.27 23.77
CA ILE A 61 0.61 -15.15 24.72
C ILE A 61 0.83 -15.68 26.15
N GLU A 62 0.11 -16.73 26.53
CA GLU A 62 0.24 -17.39 27.83
C GLU A 62 1.60 -18.07 28.01
N LEU A 63 2.08 -18.79 27.00
CA LEU A 63 3.41 -19.43 26.99
C LEU A 63 4.55 -18.41 27.07
N ALA A 64 4.38 -17.22 26.49
CA ALA A 64 5.31 -16.12 26.66
C ALA A 64 5.36 -15.60 28.12
N ARG A 65 4.47 -16.08 29.00
CA ARG A 65 4.26 -15.60 30.38
C ARG A 65 4.00 -14.10 30.44
N THR A 66 3.26 -13.60 29.45
CA THR A 66 2.93 -12.19 29.33
C THR A 66 1.43 -12.00 29.26
N SER A 67 0.91 -10.94 29.86
CA SER A 67 -0.46 -10.49 29.60
C SER A 67 -0.51 -9.79 28.25
N PHE A 68 -1.31 -10.29 27.30
CA PHE A 68 -1.66 -9.52 26.11
C PHE A 68 -2.80 -8.57 26.46
N ASP A 69 -2.49 -7.28 26.43
CA ASP A 69 -3.49 -6.24 26.59
C ASP A 69 -4.15 -6.01 25.22
N SER A 70 -5.29 -6.67 25.01
CA SER A 70 -6.07 -6.54 23.78
C SER A 70 -6.54 -5.11 23.55
N ILE A 71 -6.79 -4.34 24.61
CA ILE A 71 -7.20 -2.94 24.53
C ILE A 71 -6.04 -2.10 24.02
N ALA A 72 -4.84 -2.27 24.60
CA ALA A 72 -3.64 -1.56 24.13
C ALA A 72 -3.30 -1.92 22.68
N PHE A 73 -3.45 -3.19 22.28
CA PHE A 73 -3.25 -3.60 20.89
C PHE A 73 -4.28 -2.97 19.94
N VAL A 74 -5.57 -3.05 20.26
CA VAL A 74 -6.65 -2.42 19.48
C VAL A 74 -6.41 -0.92 19.33
N ASN A 75 -5.99 -0.24 20.39
CA ASN A 75 -5.66 1.19 20.37
C ASN A 75 -4.41 1.50 19.53
N SER A 76 -3.52 0.54 19.32
CA SER A 76 -2.33 0.70 18.48
C SER A 76 -2.62 0.57 16.98
N LEU A 77 -3.76 -0.05 16.61
CA LEU A 77 -4.18 -0.15 15.22
C LEU A 77 -4.59 1.24 14.71
N LYS A 78 -4.04 1.62 13.56
CA LYS A 78 -4.28 2.90 12.92
C LYS A 78 -4.97 2.69 11.58
N VAL A 79 -5.84 3.60 11.22
CA VAL A 79 -6.35 3.75 9.85
C VAL A 79 -6.12 5.21 9.49
N SER A 80 -5.23 5.45 8.52
CA SER A 80 -4.85 6.80 8.11
C SER A 80 -6.08 7.64 7.77
N GLY A 81 -6.12 8.89 8.23
CA GLY A 81 -7.23 9.81 8.01
C GLY A 81 -8.44 9.62 8.95
N LEU A 82 -8.42 8.64 9.86
CA LEU A 82 -9.50 8.41 10.81
C LEU A 82 -9.00 8.36 12.26
N GLU A 83 -9.80 8.88 13.18
CA GLU A 83 -9.56 8.76 14.62
C GLU A 83 -10.07 7.41 15.16
N ASN A 84 -9.23 6.66 15.89
CA ASN A 84 -9.71 5.49 16.64
C ASN A 84 -10.48 5.98 17.87
N SER A 85 -11.81 5.92 17.83
CA SER A 85 -12.65 6.51 18.86
C SER A 85 -13.76 5.55 19.32
N PRO A 86 -13.94 5.37 20.64
CA PRO A 86 -15.07 4.62 21.18
C PRO A 86 -16.41 5.32 20.90
N ASN A 87 -16.39 6.64 20.69
CA ASN A 87 -17.54 7.45 20.31
C ASN A 87 -17.68 7.47 18.78
N LEU A 88 -17.99 6.30 18.21
CA LEU A 88 -18.00 6.04 16.77
C LEU A 88 -18.86 7.05 15.99
N LYS A 89 -18.22 7.76 15.06
CA LYS A 89 -18.86 8.62 14.03
C LYS A 89 -18.50 8.16 12.62
N GLY A 90 -18.17 6.88 12.43
CA GLY A 90 -17.79 6.37 11.13
C GLY A 90 -17.80 4.86 11.03
N PHE A 91 -16.64 4.25 10.80
CA PHE A 91 -16.51 2.86 10.41
C PHE A 91 -16.32 1.90 11.59
N HIS A 92 -17.07 0.80 11.61
CA HIS A 92 -16.80 -0.32 12.51
C HIS A 92 -16.01 -1.40 11.78
N ILE A 93 -14.80 -1.68 12.24
CA ILE A 93 -13.89 -2.66 11.64
C ILE A 93 -13.84 -3.88 12.55
N LYS A 94 -14.20 -5.05 12.04
CA LYS A 94 -14.04 -6.33 12.73
C LYS A 94 -12.89 -7.08 12.09
N TYR A 95 -11.82 -7.32 12.84
CA TYR A 95 -10.67 -8.12 12.44
C TYR A 95 -10.65 -9.43 13.20
N VAL A 96 -10.76 -10.55 12.49
CA VAL A 96 -10.85 -11.87 13.09
C VAL A 96 -9.71 -12.72 12.60
N VAL A 97 -8.87 -13.18 13.52
CA VAL A 97 -7.88 -14.22 13.28
C VAL A 97 -8.52 -15.55 13.64
N ASP A 98 -8.97 -16.30 12.64
CA ASP A 98 -9.75 -17.53 12.83
C ASP A 98 -8.85 -18.73 13.15
N ARG A 99 -7.64 -18.80 12.58
CA ARG A 99 -6.66 -19.84 12.90
C ARG A 99 -5.25 -19.28 13.01
N ALA A 100 -4.48 -19.83 13.94
CA ALA A 100 -3.07 -19.50 14.08
C ALA A 100 -2.29 -20.65 14.69
N LYS A 101 -1.08 -20.87 14.17
CA LYS A 101 -0.14 -21.86 14.69
C LYS A 101 1.25 -21.26 14.78
N PHE A 102 1.83 -21.30 15.95
CA PHE A 102 3.23 -20.92 16.14
C PHE A 102 4.09 -22.16 16.00
N ILE A 103 4.93 -22.15 14.97
CA ILE A 103 5.66 -23.33 14.51
C ILE A 103 7.05 -23.36 15.15
N TYR A 104 7.68 -22.18 15.25
CA TYR A 104 9.06 -22.06 15.67
C TYR A 104 9.35 -20.72 16.36
N ARG A 105 10.26 -20.77 17.34
CA ARG A 105 10.72 -19.60 18.10
C ARG A 105 12.21 -19.74 18.36
N GLU A 106 13.00 -18.79 17.87
CA GLU A 106 14.45 -18.74 18.13
C GLU A 106 14.95 -17.29 18.18
N VAL A 107 16.22 -17.14 18.55
CA VAL A 107 17.00 -15.92 18.36
C VAL A 107 18.12 -16.23 17.36
N GLU A 108 17.97 -15.78 16.11
CA GLU A 108 18.99 -15.95 15.08
C GLU A 108 19.79 -14.67 14.91
N GLY A 109 21.13 -14.73 15.00
CA GLY A 109 21.97 -13.53 14.89
C GLY A 109 21.70 -12.45 15.94
N GLY A 110 20.98 -12.78 17.02
CA GLY A 110 20.52 -11.85 18.05
C GLY A 110 19.14 -11.22 17.79
N LEU A 111 18.44 -11.59 16.73
CA LEU A 111 17.09 -11.09 16.38
C LEU A 111 16.03 -12.10 16.84
N PRO A 112 14.91 -11.65 17.46
CA PRO A 112 13.79 -12.53 17.73
C PRO A 112 13.13 -12.99 16.43
N VAL A 113 12.95 -14.30 16.28
CA VAL A 113 12.34 -14.94 15.10
C VAL A 113 11.09 -15.70 15.53
N LEU A 114 9.98 -15.49 14.81
CA LEU A 114 8.75 -16.27 14.98
C LEU A 114 8.23 -16.78 13.65
N LYS A 115 8.05 -18.09 13.55
CA LYS A 115 7.36 -18.71 12.44
C LYS A 115 5.90 -18.94 12.79
N VAL A 116 5.01 -18.32 12.03
CA VAL A 116 3.57 -18.30 12.33
C VAL A 116 2.79 -18.65 11.08
N GLY A 117 1.96 -19.68 11.19
CA GLY A 117 0.84 -19.95 10.32
C GLY A 117 -0.38 -19.16 10.78
N LEU A 118 -1.07 -18.49 9.86
CA LEU A 118 -2.28 -17.73 10.20
C LEU A 118 -3.30 -17.73 9.07
N SER A 119 -4.56 -17.61 9.45
CA SER A 119 -5.65 -17.14 8.60
C SER A 119 -6.47 -16.08 9.35
N ALA A 120 -7.08 -15.19 8.59
CA ALA A 120 -7.90 -14.11 9.11
C ALA A 120 -8.91 -13.63 8.08
N TYR A 121 -9.95 -12.97 8.55
CA TYR A 121 -10.83 -12.14 7.73
C TYR A 121 -11.05 -10.77 8.38
N LEU A 122 -11.38 -9.79 7.55
CA LEU A 122 -11.66 -8.43 7.97
C LEU A 122 -12.98 -7.96 7.35
N GLU A 123 -13.84 -7.39 8.18
CA GLU A 123 -15.09 -6.76 7.77
C GLU A 123 -15.07 -5.27 8.14
N VAL A 124 -15.54 -4.41 7.25
CA VAL A 124 -15.84 -3.01 7.58
C VAL A 124 -17.33 -2.74 7.36
N ARG A 125 -17.94 -2.17 8.40
CA ARG A 125 -19.34 -1.73 8.40
C ARG A 125 -19.41 -0.22 8.54
N ASN A 126 -20.39 0.39 7.90
CA ASN A 126 -20.69 1.81 8.11
C ASN A 126 -21.43 2.04 9.43
N ILE A 127 -21.82 3.29 9.73
CA ILE A 127 -22.47 3.64 10.99
C ILE A 127 -23.87 3.00 11.16
N SER A 128 -24.53 2.62 10.06
CA SER A 128 -25.82 1.91 10.10
C SER A 128 -25.67 0.39 10.25
N GLY A 129 -24.44 -0.12 10.30
CA GLY A 129 -24.13 -1.55 10.43
C GLY A 129 -24.11 -2.32 9.11
N LYS A 130 -24.32 -1.65 7.97
CA LYS A 130 -24.22 -2.26 6.63
C LYS A 130 -22.77 -2.64 6.36
N LEU A 131 -22.54 -3.89 5.94
CA LEU A 131 -21.23 -4.34 5.47
C LEU A 131 -20.90 -3.66 4.13
N ILE A 132 -19.73 -3.04 4.05
CA ILE A 132 -19.28 -2.28 2.87
C ILE A 132 -17.92 -2.75 2.34
N TYR A 133 -17.20 -3.55 3.13
CA TYR A 133 -15.91 -4.10 2.73
C TYR A 133 -15.67 -5.43 3.44
N LYS A 134 -15.11 -6.39 2.70
CA LYS A 134 -14.70 -7.68 3.26
C LYS A 134 -13.46 -8.23 2.56
N ARG A 135 -12.50 -8.72 3.35
CA ARG A 135 -11.28 -9.40 2.89
C ARG A 135 -11.01 -10.66 3.68
N TYR A 136 -10.30 -11.59 3.05
CA TYR A 136 -9.87 -12.85 3.60
C TYR A 136 -8.38 -13.04 3.30
N THR A 137 -7.63 -13.60 4.24
CA THR A 137 -6.32 -14.17 3.95
C THR A 137 -6.47 -15.67 3.79
N THR A 138 -5.90 -16.23 2.72
CA THR A 138 -5.66 -17.67 2.66
C THR A 138 -4.76 -18.09 3.83
N PRO A 139 -5.00 -19.25 4.45
CA PRO A 139 -4.08 -19.83 5.42
C PRO A 139 -2.67 -19.94 4.85
N ALA A 140 -1.71 -19.29 5.49
CA ALA A 140 -0.30 -19.32 5.07
C ALA A 140 0.64 -19.23 6.29
N SER A 141 1.84 -19.80 6.15
CA SER A 141 2.91 -19.67 7.14
C SER A 141 3.99 -18.72 6.65
N ASN A 142 4.48 -17.86 7.53
CA ASN A 142 5.61 -16.97 7.29
C ASN A 142 6.57 -16.97 8.50
N THR A 143 7.83 -16.66 8.26
CA THR A 143 8.82 -16.36 9.29
C THR A 143 8.93 -14.85 9.46
N TYR A 144 8.76 -14.37 10.69
CA TYR A 144 8.80 -12.96 11.03
C TYR A 144 10.03 -12.65 11.88
N TYR A 145 10.74 -11.59 11.51
CA TYR A 145 11.89 -11.06 12.24
C TYR A 145 11.57 -9.65 12.73
N ALA A 146 12.15 -9.27 13.87
CA ALA A 146 12.09 -7.91 14.38
C ALA A 146 13.46 -7.45 14.89
N THR A 147 13.55 -6.21 15.38
CA THR A 147 14.81 -5.66 15.86
C THR A 147 15.31 -6.36 17.12
N LYS A 148 16.62 -6.29 17.39
CA LYS A 148 17.24 -6.92 18.58
C LYS A 148 16.63 -6.44 19.91
N SER A 149 16.07 -5.23 19.93
CA SER A 149 15.43 -4.64 21.10
C SER A 149 13.97 -5.04 21.27
N ASP A 150 13.36 -5.65 20.26
CA ASP A 150 11.97 -6.09 20.34
C ASP A 150 11.84 -7.34 21.24
N SER A 151 10.85 -7.32 22.12
CA SER A 151 10.43 -8.53 22.82
C SER A 151 9.56 -9.41 21.91
N PHE A 152 9.44 -10.69 22.23
CA PHE A 152 8.49 -11.58 21.54
C PHE A 152 7.05 -11.06 21.58
N ARG A 153 6.65 -10.38 22.66
CA ARG A 153 5.35 -9.72 22.76
C ARG A 153 5.21 -8.57 21.74
N SER A 154 6.24 -7.76 21.59
CA SER A 154 6.28 -6.69 20.57
C SER A 154 6.14 -7.29 19.17
N LEU A 155 6.88 -8.37 18.89
CA LEU A 155 6.84 -9.07 17.60
C LEU A 155 5.44 -9.61 17.29
N ILE A 156 4.75 -10.24 18.24
CA ILE A 156 3.35 -10.70 18.06
C ILE A 156 2.43 -9.53 17.67
N GLY A 157 2.53 -8.39 18.38
CA GLY A 157 1.76 -7.19 18.06
C GLY A 157 2.06 -6.68 16.64
N LYS A 158 3.34 -6.62 16.25
CA LYS A 158 3.76 -6.21 14.91
C LYS A 158 3.23 -7.14 13.82
N ILE A 159 3.22 -8.45 14.03
CA ILE A 159 2.66 -9.44 13.08
C ILE A 159 1.17 -9.15 12.85
N LEU A 160 0.39 -9.00 13.92
CA LEU A 160 -1.04 -8.72 13.82
C LEU A 160 -1.30 -7.35 13.17
N SER A 161 -0.52 -6.32 13.51
CA SER A 161 -0.62 -5.00 12.88
C SER A 161 -0.25 -5.03 11.39
N TYR A 162 0.75 -5.80 11.00
CA TYR A 162 1.15 -6.01 9.61
C TYR A 162 -0.01 -6.63 8.81
N HIS A 163 -0.59 -7.71 9.32
CA HIS A 163 -1.75 -8.36 8.69
C HIS A 163 -2.96 -7.43 8.59
N PHE A 164 -3.31 -6.76 9.69
CA PHE A 164 -4.39 -5.79 9.68
C PHE A 164 -4.17 -4.70 8.62
N ASN A 165 -2.95 -4.14 8.54
CA ASN A 165 -2.62 -3.10 7.57
C ASN A 165 -2.71 -3.58 6.11
N ASN A 166 -2.29 -4.82 5.84
CA ASN A 166 -2.43 -5.42 4.52
C ASN A 166 -3.90 -5.66 4.15
N MET A 167 -4.73 -6.09 5.11
CA MET A 167 -6.14 -6.37 4.84
C MET A 167 -7.02 -5.11 4.74
N ILE A 168 -6.58 -3.99 5.32
CA ILE A 168 -7.32 -2.71 5.28
C ILE A 168 -6.81 -1.78 4.17
N SER A 169 -5.76 -2.16 3.43
CA SER A 169 -5.14 -1.30 2.40
C SER A 169 -6.13 -0.89 1.33
N ASP A 170 -6.88 -1.83 0.75
CA ASP A 170 -7.82 -1.50 -0.31
C ASP A 170 -9.02 -0.74 0.23
N PHE A 171 -9.41 -0.97 1.49
CA PHE A 171 -10.44 -0.15 2.12
C PHE A 171 -9.99 1.30 2.20
N ARG A 172 -8.74 1.56 2.62
CA ARG A 172 -8.17 2.91 2.61
C ARG A 172 -8.17 3.48 1.19
N ALA A 173 -7.76 2.69 0.21
CA ALA A 173 -7.74 3.13 -1.19
C ALA A 173 -9.14 3.44 -1.74
N LEU A 174 -10.17 2.65 -1.39
CA LEU A 174 -11.53 2.84 -1.92
C LEU A 174 -12.27 4.00 -1.24
N TYR A 175 -12.14 4.11 0.09
CA TYR A 175 -13.02 4.92 0.91
C TYR A 175 -12.34 6.12 1.58
N LEU A 176 -11.01 6.12 1.66
CA LEU A 176 -10.24 7.16 2.36
C LEU A 176 -9.20 7.85 1.48
N LEU A 177 -8.92 7.33 0.27
CA LEU A 177 -7.72 7.65 -0.50
C LEU A 177 -7.50 9.14 -0.64
N ALA A 178 -6.53 9.61 0.13
CA ALA A 178 -5.97 10.92 0.01
C ALA A 178 -4.59 10.92 0.69
N PRO A 179 -3.57 11.51 0.04
CA PRO A 179 -2.26 11.61 0.65
C PRO A 179 -2.31 12.52 1.89
N SER A 180 -1.61 12.10 2.95
CA SER A 180 -1.28 13.02 4.06
C SER A 180 -0.15 13.91 3.57
N LEU A 181 -0.45 15.16 3.25
CA LEU A 181 0.54 16.09 2.70
C LEU A 181 0.92 17.13 3.73
N GLU A 182 2.21 17.41 3.82
CA GLU A 182 2.68 18.61 4.50
C GLU A 182 2.72 19.76 3.51
N ALA A 183 1.92 20.80 3.75
CA ALA A 183 1.90 22.00 2.95
C ALA A 183 2.49 23.19 3.69
N TYR A 184 3.06 24.12 2.93
CA TYR A 184 3.50 25.40 3.44
C TYR A 184 2.60 26.51 2.87
N THR A 185 1.90 27.23 3.74
CA THR A 185 1.18 28.46 3.39
C THR A 185 2.06 29.67 3.74
N VAL A 186 1.70 30.86 3.25
CA VAL A 186 2.52 32.05 3.38
C VAL A 186 1.75 33.19 4.03
N ASN A 187 2.33 33.75 5.10
CA ASN A 187 1.92 35.02 5.69
C ASN A 187 2.88 36.16 5.31
N LEU A 188 2.30 37.35 5.08
CA LEU A 188 3.04 38.58 4.78
C LEU A 188 3.47 39.27 6.09
N ARG A 189 4.76 39.58 6.24
CA ARG A 189 5.29 40.34 7.39
C ARG A 189 5.31 41.85 7.13
N LYS A 190 5.31 42.60 8.24
CA LYS A 190 5.47 44.07 8.30
C LYS A 190 4.32 44.86 7.65
N LEU A 191 3.09 44.35 7.76
CA LEU A 191 1.90 45.08 7.35
C LEU A 191 1.65 46.26 8.31
N SER A 192 1.43 47.46 7.77
CA SER A 192 1.02 48.60 8.59
C SER A 192 -0.45 48.46 9.01
N LYS A 193 -0.86 49.07 10.13
CA LYS A 193 -2.25 48.99 10.62
C LYS A 193 -3.31 49.46 9.60
N LYS A 194 -2.93 50.21 8.56
CA LYS A 194 -3.82 50.70 7.49
C LYS A 194 -3.56 50.02 6.15
N SER A 195 -2.81 48.92 6.13
CA SER A 195 -2.46 48.24 4.89
C SER A 195 -3.70 47.62 4.24
N PRO A 196 -3.91 47.78 2.92
CA PRO A 196 -4.96 47.07 2.19
C PRO A 196 -4.71 45.56 2.10
N LEU A 197 -3.62 45.07 2.69
CA LEU A 197 -3.25 43.65 2.78
C LEU A 197 -3.53 43.07 4.17
N ASN A 198 -4.14 43.83 5.09
CA ASN A 198 -4.42 43.32 6.43
C ASN A 198 -5.32 42.07 6.40
N GLU A 199 -6.31 42.06 5.51
CA GLU A 199 -7.19 40.91 5.29
C GLU A 199 -6.43 39.68 4.76
N PHE A 200 -5.27 39.85 4.11
CA PHE A 200 -4.50 38.76 3.52
C PHE A 200 -4.13 37.68 4.54
N ASN A 201 -3.58 38.09 5.68
CA ASN A 201 -3.14 37.17 6.73
C ASN A 201 -4.31 36.65 7.58
N GLU A 202 -5.42 37.38 7.64
CA GLU A 202 -6.61 36.95 8.38
C GLU A 202 -7.20 35.68 7.77
N TRP A 203 -7.21 35.62 6.43
CA TRP A 203 -7.68 34.46 5.68
C TRP A 203 -6.75 33.24 5.73
N GLU A 204 -5.51 33.35 6.21
CA GLU A 204 -4.64 32.17 6.39
C GLU A 204 -5.17 31.23 7.48
N ASN A 205 -5.94 31.73 8.46
CA ASN A 205 -6.55 30.89 9.49
C ASN A 205 -7.56 29.88 8.92
N VAL A 206 -8.09 30.11 7.71
CA VAL A 206 -9.04 29.20 7.06
C VAL A 206 -8.46 27.79 6.91
N PHE A 207 -7.15 27.66 6.69
CA PHE A 207 -6.48 26.35 6.54
C PHE A 207 -6.53 25.51 7.83
N LYS A 208 -6.56 26.15 9.00
CA LYS A 208 -6.73 25.43 10.28
C LYS A 208 -8.18 25.04 10.49
N GLU A 209 -9.11 25.90 10.06
CA GLU A 209 -10.55 25.68 10.21
C GLU A 209 -11.09 24.58 9.30
N THR A 210 -10.40 24.27 8.21
CA THR A 210 -10.75 23.16 7.29
C THR A 210 -10.47 21.77 7.87
N ASN A 211 -9.68 21.65 8.93
CA ASN A 211 -9.33 20.35 9.51
C ASN A 211 -10.56 19.67 10.15
N GLY A 212 -10.78 18.40 9.81
CA GLY A 212 -11.93 17.63 10.31
C GLY A 212 -13.30 18.06 9.77
N LYS A 213 -13.36 18.91 8.73
CA LYS A 213 -14.59 19.33 8.05
C LYS A 213 -14.92 18.45 6.86
N SER A 214 -16.21 18.39 6.48
CA SER A 214 -16.61 17.75 5.23
C SER A 214 -16.03 18.47 4.03
N HIS A 215 -15.95 17.80 2.88
CA HIS A 215 -15.49 18.45 1.65
C HIS A 215 -16.35 19.67 1.28
N GLU A 216 -17.68 19.57 1.40
CA GLU A 216 -18.59 20.68 1.11
C GLU A 216 -18.36 21.89 2.05
N GLU A 217 -18.14 21.63 3.34
CA GLU A 217 -17.80 22.67 4.32
C GLU A 217 -16.45 23.31 4.01
N LYS A 218 -15.43 22.51 3.64
CA LYS A 218 -14.11 23.02 3.23
C LYS A 218 -14.23 23.98 2.05
N VAL A 219 -14.95 23.58 1.01
CA VAL A 219 -15.17 24.42 -0.19
C VAL A 219 -15.80 25.76 0.18
N LYS A 220 -16.86 25.75 1.01
CA LYS A 220 -17.53 26.98 1.47
C LYS A 220 -16.63 27.90 2.29
N LEU A 221 -15.75 27.35 3.14
CA LEU A 221 -14.80 28.12 3.93
C LEU A 221 -13.70 28.75 3.05
N LEU A 222 -13.21 28.00 2.05
CA LEU A 222 -12.10 28.40 1.20
C LEU A 222 -12.48 29.39 0.10
N GLU A 223 -13.71 29.34 -0.43
CA GLU A 223 -14.14 30.15 -1.58
C GLU A 223 -13.91 31.67 -1.40
N PRO A 224 -14.22 32.30 -0.24
CA PRO A 224 -13.94 33.72 -0.04
C PRO A 224 -12.43 34.04 -0.04
N ALA A 225 -11.61 33.18 0.58
CA ALA A 225 -10.16 33.33 0.61
C ALA A 225 -9.54 33.18 -0.79
N GLN A 226 -10.04 32.22 -1.57
CA GLN A 226 -9.66 32.01 -2.97
C GLN A 226 -9.91 33.26 -3.81
N LYS A 227 -11.10 33.88 -3.70
CA LYS A 227 -11.44 35.14 -4.42
C LYS A 227 -10.48 36.27 -4.05
N LEU A 228 -10.13 36.38 -2.77
CA LEU A 228 -9.19 37.39 -2.29
C LEU A 228 -7.79 37.16 -2.85
N TRP A 229 -7.22 35.96 -2.70
CA TRP A 229 -5.86 35.67 -3.18
C TRP A 229 -5.76 35.73 -4.70
N LEU A 230 -6.79 35.33 -5.43
CA LEU A 230 -6.87 35.50 -6.88
C LEU A 230 -6.73 36.97 -7.29
N SER A 231 -7.35 37.90 -6.55
CA SER A 231 -7.21 39.34 -6.80
C SER A 231 -5.78 39.85 -6.59
N TYR A 232 -5.02 39.22 -5.69
CA TYR A 232 -3.64 39.60 -5.37
C TYR A 232 -2.59 39.02 -6.31
N LEU A 233 -2.94 38.08 -7.21
CA LEU A 233 -2.03 37.64 -8.27
C LEU A 233 -1.60 38.80 -9.19
N ASN A 234 -2.50 39.77 -9.37
CA ASN A 234 -2.25 40.98 -10.16
C ASN A 234 -1.92 42.20 -9.28
N TYR A 235 -1.58 42.00 -8.00
CA TYR A 235 -1.24 43.08 -7.09
C TYR A 235 -0.14 43.96 -7.70
N ASN A 236 -0.32 45.27 -7.74
CA ASN A 236 0.63 46.18 -8.36
C ASN A 236 1.10 47.21 -7.33
N ASN A 237 2.41 47.28 -7.12
CA ASN A 237 3.02 48.30 -6.30
C ASN A 237 4.14 49.00 -7.08
N PRO A 238 3.84 50.12 -7.75
CA PRO A 238 4.81 50.80 -8.62
C PRO A 238 6.01 51.39 -7.86
N LYS A 239 6.01 51.36 -6.53
CA LYS A 239 7.08 51.89 -5.68
C LYS A 239 7.98 50.80 -5.11
N ASP A 240 7.60 49.53 -5.17
CA ASP A 240 8.31 48.43 -4.53
C ASP A 240 8.00 47.10 -5.26
N GLU A 241 8.83 46.78 -6.25
CA GLU A 241 8.74 45.57 -7.06
C GLU A 241 8.97 44.29 -6.22
N ASP A 242 9.84 44.36 -5.21
CA ASP A 242 10.09 43.24 -4.31
C ASP A 242 8.87 42.95 -3.44
N ALA A 243 8.24 43.98 -2.88
CA ALA A 243 6.99 43.81 -2.15
C ALA A 243 5.87 43.29 -3.06
N GLN A 244 5.79 43.80 -4.29
CA GLN A 244 4.85 43.30 -5.29
C GLN A 244 5.04 41.79 -5.52
N ASN A 245 6.25 41.35 -5.82
CA ASN A 245 6.56 39.95 -6.10
C ASN A 245 6.30 39.05 -4.88
N ASN A 246 6.60 39.52 -3.67
CA ASN A 246 6.32 38.76 -2.45
C ASN A 246 4.81 38.58 -2.19
N VAL A 247 3.98 39.60 -2.43
CA VAL A 247 2.51 39.49 -2.34
C VAL A 247 1.98 38.50 -3.37
N ARG A 248 2.37 38.67 -4.63
CA ARG A 248 1.93 37.78 -5.72
C ARG A 248 2.33 36.33 -5.48
N CYS A 249 3.56 36.10 -5.00
CA CYS A 249 4.04 34.77 -4.69
C CYS A 249 3.28 34.13 -3.52
N ALA A 250 3.06 34.89 -2.44
CA ALA A 250 2.28 34.41 -1.30
C ALA A 250 0.83 34.10 -1.71
N ALA A 251 0.22 34.96 -2.52
CA ALA A 251 -1.13 34.78 -3.04
C ALA A 251 -1.22 33.51 -3.90
N ALA A 252 -0.30 33.34 -4.84
CA ALA A 252 -0.23 32.14 -5.69
C ALA A 252 -0.06 30.86 -4.88
N GLN A 253 0.83 30.85 -3.87
CA GLN A 253 1.03 29.67 -3.03
C GLN A 253 -0.20 29.33 -2.17
N ASN A 254 -0.82 30.32 -1.52
CA ASN A 254 -2.04 30.09 -0.73
C ASN A 254 -3.21 29.65 -1.62
N LEU A 255 -3.34 30.26 -2.80
CA LEU A 255 -4.36 29.90 -3.78
C LEU A 255 -4.17 28.46 -4.28
N PHE A 256 -2.94 28.08 -4.62
CA PHE A 256 -2.59 26.70 -4.98
C PHE A 256 -3.03 25.70 -3.90
N ILE A 257 -2.62 25.90 -2.64
CA ILE A 257 -3.00 25.01 -1.53
C ILE A 257 -4.51 24.97 -1.31
N SER A 258 -5.18 26.10 -1.45
CA SER A 258 -6.64 26.16 -1.30
C SER A 258 -7.38 25.40 -2.39
N TYR A 259 -6.90 25.43 -3.65
CA TYR A 259 -7.49 24.66 -4.74
C TYR A 259 -7.30 23.16 -4.55
N ILE A 260 -6.12 22.75 -4.08
CA ILE A 260 -5.87 21.37 -3.67
C ILE A 260 -6.88 20.92 -2.60
N LEU A 261 -7.09 21.72 -1.54
CA LEU A 261 -8.03 21.38 -0.47
C LEU A 261 -9.51 21.40 -0.90
N SER A 262 -9.85 22.20 -1.91
CA SER A 262 -11.18 22.17 -2.53
C SER A 262 -11.30 21.13 -3.66
N ASN A 263 -10.32 20.23 -3.82
CA ASN A 263 -10.27 19.18 -4.84
C ASN A 263 -10.41 19.73 -6.28
N ASP A 264 -9.92 20.95 -6.53
CA ASP A 264 -9.84 21.58 -7.84
C ASP A 264 -8.40 21.50 -8.37
N ILE A 265 -7.98 20.28 -8.69
CA ILE A 265 -6.59 19.99 -9.11
C ILE A 265 -6.24 20.74 -10.40
N SER A 266 -7.19 20.88 -11.33
CA SER A 266 -6.99 21.63 -12.57
C SER A 266 -6.69 23.11 -12.31
N ALA A 267 -7.45 23.77 -11.41
CA ALA A 267 -7.13 25.15 -11.05
C ALA A 267 -5.78 25.28 -10.32
N ALA A 268 -5.41 24.30 -9.49
CA ALA A 268 -4.09 24.28 -8.85
C ALA A 268 -2.94 24.16 -9.89
N GLU A 269 -3.11 23.32 -10.91
CA GLU A 269 -2.14 23.16 -12.01
C GLU A 269 -1.90 24.45 -12.79
N GLU A 270 -2.95 25.24 -13.03
CA GLU A 270 -2.86 26.53 -13.74
C GLU A 270 -2.07 27.61 -12.97
N ILE A 271 -1.95 27.47 -11.65
CA ILE A 271 -1.17 28.41 -10.81
C ILE A 271 0.35 28.16 -10.91
N LEU A 272 0.78 26.92 -11.16
CA LEU A 272 2.21 26.56 -11.10
C LEU A 272 3.11 27.36 -12.06
N PRO A 273 2.75 27.58 -13.35
CA PRO A 273 3.55 28.41 -14.25
C PRO A 273 3.71 29.84 -13.74
N GLN A 274 2.63 30.43 -13.22
CA GLN A 274 2.65 31.78 -12.66
C GLN A 274 3.54 31.84 -11.41
N LEU A 275 3.39 30.87 -10.50
CA LEU A 275 4.21 30.78 -9.29
C LEU A 275 5.71 30.63 -9.63
N LYS A 276 6.04 29.84 -10.66
CA LYS A 276 7.41 29.68 -11.16
C LYS A 276 8.00 30.99 -11.67
N GLU A 277 7.21 31.81 -12.37
CA GLU A 277 7.67 33.10 -12.89
C GLU A 277 7.87 34.13 -11.77
N ILE A 278 7.02 34.09 -10.74
CA ILE A 278 7.01 35.06 -9.65
C ILE A 278 8.03 34.71 -8.55
N ASP A 279 8.24 33.42 -8.26
CA ASP A 279 9.15 32.94 -7.22
C ASP A 279 10.62 32.96 -7.67
N LYS A 280 11.12 34.17 -7.94
CA LYS A 280 12.52 34.43 -8.24
C LYS A 280 13.22 34.84 -6.94
N SER A 281 14.09 33.98 -6.42
CA SER A 281 15.00 34.37 -5.34
C SER A 281 16.30 34.95 -5.89
N ILE A 282 16.99 35.75 -5.06
CA ILE A 282 18.30 36.35 -5.37
C ILE A 282 19.36 35.27 -5.69
N LEU A 283 19.15 34.03 -5.24
CA LEU A 283 20.03 32.87 -5.48
C LEU A 283 19.45 31.85 -6.48
N GLY A 284 18.35 32.17 -7.16
CA GLY A 284 17.72 31.29 -8.16
C GLY A 284 16.97 30.07 -7.61
N VAL A 285 16.90 29.90 -6.28
CA VAL A 285 16.11 28.83 -5.64
C VAL A 285 14.63 29.23 -5.59
N GLN A 286 13.77 28.42 -6.20
CA GLN A 286 12.32 28.64 -6.29
C GLN A 286 11.58 27.79 -5.23
N VAL A 287 11.71 28.17 -3.96
CA VAL A 287 11.22 27.37 -2.81
C VAL A 287 9.70 27.14 -2.87
N ALA A 288 8.92 28.18 -3.14
CA ALA A 288 7.46 28.07 -3.18
C ALA A 288 7.02 27.18 -4.36
N TYR A 289 7.61 27.39 -5.54
CA TYR A 289 7.32 26.57 -6.72
C TYR A 289 7.67 25.10 -6.49
N ASN A 290 8.88 24.82 -5.98
CA ASN A 290 9.33 23.43 -5.77
C ASN A 290 8.43 22.70 -4.76
N ASN A 291 8.02 23.37 -3.68
CA ASN A 291 7.10 22.79 -2.70
C ASN A 291 5.73 22.49 -3.31
N SER A 292 5.14 23.44 -4.04
CA SER A 292 3.86 23.24 -4.71
C SER A 292 3.93 22.16 -5.79
N TYR A 293 5.03 22.10 -6.55
CA TYR A 293 5.23 21.08 -7.57
C TYR A 293 5.34 19.67 -6.97
N ALA A 294 6.05 19.50 -5.85
CA ALA A 294 6.13 18.22 -5.14
C ALA A 294 4.74 17.75 -4.65
N ILE A 295 3.99 18.65 -4.01
CA ILE A 295 2.60 18.38 -3.57
C ILE A 295 1.73 17.90 -4.73
N LEU A 296 1.77 18.61 -5.87
CA LEU A 296 0.99 18.21 -7.03
C LEU A 296 1.44 16.86 -7.59
N LYS A 297 2.75 16.60 -7.62
CA LYS A 297 3.27 15.31 -8.08
C LYS A 297 2.73 14.16 -7.24
N ASP A 298 2.77 14.29 -5.92
CA ASP A 298 2.27 13.27 -4.99
C ASP A 298 0.75 13.07 -5.16
N ILE A 299 -0.01 14.16 -5.33
CA ILE A 299 -1.45 14.10 -5.63
C ILE A 299 -1.72 13.41 -6.95
N ASN A 300 -0.98 13.75 -8.01
CA ASN A 300 -1.15 13.16 -9.33
C ASN A 300 -0.78 11.67 -9.35
N GLU A 301 0.17 11.25 -8.52
CA GLU A 301 0.46 9.83 -8.28
C GLU A 301 -0.74 9.16 -7.58
N CYS A 302 -1.28 9.73 -6.50
CA CYS A 302 -2.48 9.20 -5.84
C CYS A 302 -3.71 9.18 -6.75
N VAL A 303 -3.93 10.19 -7.61
CA VAL A 303 -5.04 10.21 -8.57
C VAL A 303 -4.87 9.13 -9.64
N LYS A 304 -3.64 8.83 -10.07
CA LYS A 304 -3.37 7.70 -10.96
C LYS A 304 -3.65 6.36 -10.28
N GLU A 305 -3.21 6.19 -9.04
CA GLU A 305 -3.48 4.99 -8.23
C GLU A 305 -4.99 4.82 -7.98
N ARG A 306 -5.73 5.93 -7.84
CA ARG A 306 -7.19 5.92 -7.71
C ARG A 306 -7.85 5.19 -8.88
N ILE A 307 -7.45 5.48 -10.13
CA ILE A 307 -8.03 4.86 -11.33
C ILE A 307 -7.88 3.33 -11.30
N GLU A 308 -6.76 2.82 -10.79
CA GLU A 308 -6.57 1.38 -10.61
C GLU A 308 -7.42 0.84 -9.44
N THR A 309 -7.59 1.65 -8.40
CA THR A 309 -8.41 1.32 -7.22
C THR A 309 -9.91 1.24 -7.53
N GLU A 310 -10.42 2.00 -8.50
CA GLU A 310 -11.85 1.94 -8.94
C GLU A 310 -12.28 0.54 -9.41
N LYS A 311 -11.31 -0.33 -9.69
CA LYS A 311 -11.51 -1.70 -10.18
C LYS A 311 -11.55 -2.73 -9.06
N ILE A 312 -11.17 -2.34 -7.84
CA ILE A 312 -11.13 -3.24 -6.70
C ILE A 312 -12.55 -3.47 -6.19
N SER A 313 -12.98 -4.73 -6.19
CA SER A 313 -14.23 -5.09 -5.52
C SER A 313 -14.13 -4.81 -4.01
N PRO A 314 -15.08 -4.08 -3.40
CA PRO A 314 -15.12 -3.94 -1.95
C PRO A 314 -15.31 -5.28 -1.23
N PHE A 315 -15.84 -6.30 -1.91
CA PHE A 315 -16.05 -7.64 -1.37
C PHE A 315 -15.18 -8.66 -2.09
N GLN A 316 -14.26 -9.27 -1.35
CA GLN A 316 -13.56 -10.46 -1.80
C GLN A 316 -14.44 -11.69 -1.56
N ILE A 317 -14.48 -12.59 -2.52
CA ILE A 317 -15.14 -13.90 -2.38
C ILE A 317 -14.35 -14.70 -1.33
N GLU A 318 -15.07 -15.39 -0.45
CA GLU A 318 -14.44 -16.27 0.54
C GLU A 318 -13.65 -17.37 -0.17
N PRO A 319 -12.37 -17.57 0.15
CA PRO A 319 -11.57 -18.58 -0.53
C PRO A 319 -12.08 -19.98 -0.20
N GLU A 320 -12.31 -20.78 -1.24
CA GLU A 320 -12.61 -22.20 -1.07
C GLU A 320 -11.33 -22.94 -0.69
N LEU A 321 -11.29 -23.43 0.56
CA LEU A 321 -10.16 -24.17 1.11
C LEU A 321 -10.28 -25.66 0.77
N SER A 322 -9.17 -26.27 0.34
CA SER A 322 -9.08 -27.72 0.22
C SER A 322 -9.17 -28.41 1.59
N GLU A 323 -9.47 -29.72 1.63
CA GLU A 323 -9.54 -30.45 2.90
C GLU A 323 -8.22 -30.40 3.67
N GLU A 324 -7.08 -30.45 2.98
CA GLU A 324 -5.76 -30.31 3.58
C GLU A 324 -5.58 -28.93 4.21
N MET A 325 -6.06 -27.86 3.55
CA MET A 325 -6.03 -26.48 4.04
C MET A 325 -6.91 -26.23 5.27
N LYS A 326 -7.89 -27.11 5.54
CA LYS A 326 -8.75 -27.03 6.72
C LYS A 326 -8.09 -27.64 7.96
N SER A 327 -7.07 -28.50 7.80
CA SER A 327 -6.36 -29.14 8.91
C SER A 327 -5.51 -28.16 9.72
N ASP A 328 -5.41 -28.39 11.04
CA ASP A 328 -4.50 -27.67 11.93
C ASP A 328 -3.02 -27.94 11.64
N GLU A 329 -2.73 -29.10 11.04
CA GLU A 329 -1.36 -29.47 10.65
C GLU A 329 -0.88 -28.74 9.40
N PHE A 330 -1.80 -28.18 8.61
CA PHE A 330 -1.52 -27.54 7.31
C PHE A 330 -0.35 -26.56 7.38
N PHE A 331 -0.30 -25.74 8.44
CA PHE A 331 0.75 -24.75 8.61
C PHE A 331 2.16 -25.35 8.76
N ASN A 332 2.27 -26.60 9.25
CA ASN A 332 3.51 -27.32 9.47
C ASN A 332 3.83 -28.28 8.31
N SER A 333 2.84 -29.07 7.91
CA SER A 333 3.01 -30.10 6.89
C SER A 333 1.68 -30.50 6.26
N VAL A 334 1.77 -31.03 5.05
CA VAL A 334 0.65 -31.68 4.37
C VAL A 334 1.09 -33.04 3.87
N SER A 335 0.27 -34.07 4.12
CA SER A 335 0.49 -35.42 3.62
C SER A 335 -0.48 -35.75 2.49
N PHE A 336 0.03 -36.42 1.46
CA PHE A 336 -0.75 -36.98 0.38
C PHE A 336 -0.41 -38.44 0.18
N GLN A 337 -1.38 -39.28 -0.12
CA GLN A 337 -1.10 -40.61 -0.66
C GLN A 337 -0.88 -40.48 -2.17
N GLY A 338 0.17 -41.09 -2.72
CA GLY A 338 0.39 -41.00 -4.16
C GLY A 338 1.73 -41.51 -4.66
N GLU A 339 2.14 -40.92 -5.78
CA GLU A 339 3.39 -41.20 -6.45
C GLU A 339 4.12 -39.92 -6.82
N LEU A 340 5.42 -39.89 -6.55
CA LEU A 340 6.33 -38.80 -6.84
C LEU A 340 7.27 -39.22 -7.97
N ILE A 341 7.45 -38.34 -8.95
CA ILE A 341 8.47 -38.48 -9.98
C ILE A 341 9.59 -37.48 -9.66
N ASN A 342 10.80 -38.00 -9.48
CA ASN A 342 11.97 -37.16 -9.29
C ASN A 342 12.49 -36.62 -10.63
N TYR A 343 13.37 -35.62 -10.58
CA TYR A 343 13.96 -34.99 -11.78
C TYR A 343 14.79 -35.95 -12.68
N ARG A 344 15.11 -37.16 -12.20
CA ARG A 344 15.81 -38.21 -12.94
C ARG A 344 14.85 -39.20 -13.61
N GLY A 345 13.55 -39.06 -13.37
CA GLY A 345 12.51 -39.97 -13.84
C GLY A 345 12.25 -41.18 -12.93
N ASP A 346 12.88 -41.26 -11.75
CA ASP A 346 12.59 -42.33 -10.79
C ASP A 346 11.22 -42.09 -10.16
N LYS A 347 10.47 -43.19 -10.01
CA LYS A 347 9.11 -43.17 -9.50
C LYS A 347 9.06 -43.77 -8.09
N LEU A 348 8.66 -42.97 -7.13
CA LEU A 348 8.52 -43.36 -5.72
C LEU A 348 7.03 -43.33 -5.34
N LYS A 349 6.53 -44.39 -4.71
CA LYS A 349 5.12 -44.53 -4.31
C LYS A 349 5.00 -44.61 -2.80
N GLY A 350 4.00 -43.94 -2.24
CA GLY A 350 3.69 -44.00 -0.80
C GLY A 350 3.09 -42.70 -0.28
N GLU A 351 3.31 -42.42 1.01
CA GLU A 351 2.90 -41.17 1.64
C GLU A 351 3.93 -40.07 1.33
N ILE A 352 3.47 -39.02 0.67
CA ILE A 352 4.24 -37.83 0.33
C ILE A 352 3.90 -36.76 1.37
N LYS A 353 4.82 -36.51 2.30
CA LYS A 353 4.68 -35.49 3.33
C LYS A 353 5.53 -34.27 2.98
N ILE A 354 4.87 -33.16 2.67
CA ILE A 354 5.51 -31.87 2.42
C ILE A 354 5.60 -31.14 3.74
N VAL A 355 6.81 -30.82 4.17
CA VAL A 355 7.06 -30.07 5.40
C VAL A 355 7.41 -28.64 5.04
N ASN A 356 6.64 -27.71 5.57
CA ASN A 356 6.95 -26.30 5.53
C ASN A 356 8.06 -26.05 6.56
N ASP A 357 9.33 -26.23 6.21
CA ASP A 357 10.48 -26.00 7.09
C ASP A 357 10.97 -24.54 7.00
N ASN A 358 10.98 -23.95 5.80
CA ASN A 358 11.47 -22.60 5.53
C ASN A 358 10.40 -21.73 4.83
N PRO A 359 9.35 -21.27 5.53
CA PRO A 359 8.34 -20.41 4.91
C PRO A 359 8.93 -19.04 4.54
N PRO A 360 8.22 -18.26 3.71
CA PRO A 360 8.65 -16.92 3.32
C PRO A 360 8.97 -16.02 4.53
N GLU A 361 10.00 -15.20 4.37
CA GLU A 361 10.50 -14.32 5.41
C GLU A 361 9.91 -12.91 5.30
N ILE A 362 9.54 -12.32 6.44
CA ILE A 362 8.99 -10.97 6.54
C ILE A 362 9.78 -10.22 7.63
N ASP A 363 10.47 -9.16 7.24
CA ASP A 363 11.15 -8.25 8.16
C ASP A 363 10.17 -7.17 8.65
N LEU A 364 9.99 -7.09 9.97
CA LEU A 364 9.15 -6.11 10.66
C LEU A 364 9.97 -5.05 11.42
N ALA A 365 11.26 -4.93 11.13
CA ALA A 365 12.07 -3.82 11.60
C ALA A 365 11.63 -2.51 10.91
N PRO A 366 11.44 -1.40 11.65
CA PRO A 366 11.10 -0.11 11.04
C PRO A 366 12.24 0.35 10.11
N ASN A 367 11.88 0.81 8.91
CA ASN A 367 12.77 1.20 7.82
C ASN A 367 13.98 2.02 8.28
N TYR A 368 15.16 1.48 7.98
CA TYR A 368 16.44 2.17 7.89
C TYR A 368 16.49 2.99 6.57
N GLU A 369 15.55 3.93 6.41
CA GLU A 369 15.34 4.59 5.11
C GLU A 369 16.39 5.65 4.73
N GLU A 370 17.46 5.86 5.50
CA GLU A 370 18.51 6.86 5.14
C GLU A 370 19.98 6.37 5.15
N GLU A 371 20.29 5.12 5.48
CA GLU A 371 21.71 4.67 5.50
C GLU A 371 21.99 3.30 4.87
N VAL A 372 21.04 2.73 4.14
CA VAL A 372 21.30 1.52 3.34
C VAL A 372 20.93 1.74 1.88
N GLY A 373 21.69 2.61 1.23
CA GLY A 373 21.72 2.67 -0.23
C GLY A 373 22.00 1.27 -0.79
N LEU A 374 21.08 0.75 -1.60
CA LEU A 374 21.24 -0.41 -2.48
C LEU A 374 21.70 -1.76 -1.86
N LEU A 375 22.00 -1.83 -0.56
CA LEU A 375 22.63 -2.99 0.11
C LEU A 375 21.80 -3.60 1.24
N GLY A 376 20.64 -3.03 1.57
CA GLY A 376 19.68 -3.58 2.55
C GLY A 376 18.60 -4.43 1.90
N GLY A 377 18.51 -4.35 0.57
CA GLY A 377 17.77 -5.31 -0.21
C GLY A 377 18.53 -6.62 -0.26
N ILE A 378 17.84 -7.69 0.10
CA ILE A 378 18.10 -9.02 -0.47
C ILE A 378 19.30 -9.73 0.17
N MET A 379 19.12 -10.29 1.37
CA MET A 379 19.70 -11.62 1.63
C MET A 379 18.88 -12.66 0.85
N SER A 380 18.91 -12.61 -0.49
CA SER A 380 18.53 -13.74 -1.33
C SER A 380 19.71 -14.70 -1.37
N ILE A 381 19.78 -15.55 -0.36
CA ILE A 381 20.18 -16.91 -0.67
C ILE A 381 18.93 -17.55 -1.26
N SER A 382 19.07 -18.29 -2.35
CA SER A 382 18.01 -19.12 -2.90
C SER A 382 17.61 -20.15 -1.84
N ASN A 383 16.76 -19.76 -0.89
CA ASN A 383 16.32 -20.66 0.15
C ASN A 383 15.36 -21.65 -0.51
N GLU A 384 15.74 -22.92 -0.44
CA GLU A 384 14.86 -24.02 -0.77
C GLU A 384 13.80 -24.05 0.33
N ASN A 385 12.66 -23.42 0.05
CA ASN A 385 11.66 -23.10 1.07
C ASN A 385 10.95 -24.34 1.66
N SER A 386 11.17 -25.54 1.13
CA SER A 386 10.45 -26.75 1.56
C SER A 386 11.25 -28.04 1.39
N THR A 387 11.14 -28.93 2.37
CA THR A 387 11.58 -30.33 2.29
C THR A 387 10.37 -31.24 2.05
N VAL A 388 10.50 -32.21 1.13
CA VAL A 388 9.53 -33.28 0.93
C VAL A 388 10.08 -34.57 1.54
N TYR A 389 9.31 -35.21 2.40
CA TYR A 389 9.56 -36.56 2.89
C TYR A 389 8.64 -37.51 2.14
N ILE A 390 9.15 -38.67 1.75
CA ILE A 390 8.35 -39.74 1.19
C ILE A 390 8.55 -41.01 2.01
N ASP A 391 7.48 -41.53 2.60
CA ASP A 391 7.46 -42.88 3.17
C ASP A 391 6.97 -43.84 2.09
N ASN A 392 7.85 -44.74 1.66
CA ASN A 392 7.54 -45.75 0.65
C ASN A 392 6.80 -46.98 1.20
N GLY A 393 6.33 -46.93 2.45
CA GLY A 393 5.62 -48.02 3.13
C GLY A 393 6.52 -49.14 3.63
N LEU A 394 7.85 -49.01 3.49
CA LEU A 394 8.84 -49.93 4.05
C LEU A 394 9.40 -49.46 5.41
N GLY A 395 8.83 -48.39 5.97
CA GLY A 395 9.26 -47.81 7.26
C GLY A 395 10.54 -46.98 7.18
N ASN A 396 11.00 -46.64 5.98
CA ASN A 396 12.13 -45.75 5.74
C ASN A 396 11.64 -44.49 5.02
N GLU A 397 11.65 -43.35 5.72
CA GLU A 397 11.39 -42.04 5.12
C GLU A 397 12.59 -41.60 4.27
N GLU A 398 12.37 -41.32 2.99
CA GLU A 398 13.37 -40.69 2.14
C GLU A 398 13.14 -39.17 2.12
N LYS A 399 14.18 -38.41 2.51
CA LYS A 399 14.18 -36.94 2.46
C LYS A 399 14.63 -36.45 1.09
N ILE A 400 13.72 -35.80 0.36
CA ILE A 400 13.95 -35.27 -0.98
C ILE A 400 13.72 -33.74 -0.97
N LYS A 401 14.65 -33.00 -1.57
CA LYS A 401 14.49 -31.56 -1.77
C LYS A 401 13.42 -31.28 -2.81
N LEU A 402 12.59 -30.27 -2.60
CA LEU A 402 11.56 -29.87 -3.58
C LEU A 402 12.16 -29.65 -4.98
N SER A 403 13.35 -29.03 -5.06
CA SER A 403 14.10 -28.83 -6.32
C SER A 403 14.45 -30.10 -7.11
N ARG A 404 14.35 -31.28 -6.50
CA ARG A 404 14.62 -32.59 -7.12
C ARG A 404 13.35 -33.34 -7.51
N ILE A 405 12.19 -32.73 -7.36
CA ILE A 405 10.90 -33.30 -7.72
C ILE A 405 10.44 -32.62 -9.00
N GLU A 406 9.91 -33.38 -9.94
CA GLU A 406 9.32 -32.83 -11.17
C GLU A 406 7.83 -32.58 -10.97
N TYR A 407 7.11 -33.61 -10.54
CA TYR A 407 5.71 -33.55 -10.15
C TYR A 407 5.37 -34.74 -9.25
N PHE A 408 4.22 -34.67 -8.58
CA PHE A 408 3.60 -35.84 -7.97
C PHE A 408 2.13 -35.93 -8.34
N VAL A 409 1.59 -37.15 -8.28
CA VAL A 409 0.19 -37.46 -8.54
C VAL A 409 -0.36 -38.13 -7.29
N THR A 410 -1.41 -37.54 -6.74
CA THR A 410 -2.11 -38.11 -5.57
C THR A 410 -2.93 -39.32 -5.98
N SER A 411 -3.31 -40.15 -5.02
CA SER A 411 -4.20 -41.30 -5.24
C SER A 411 -5.57 -40.91 -5.79
N GLU A 412 -5.98 -39.65 -5.61
CA GLU A 412 -7.21 -39.07 -6.16
C GLU A 412 -7.04 -38.60 -7.63
N GLY A 413 -5.84 -38.71 -8.19
CA GLY A 413 -5.53 -38.29 -9.55
C GLY A 413 -5.14 -36.81 -9.68
N LYS A 414 -5.12 -36.03 -8.58
CA LYS A 414 -4.66 -34.64 -8.63
C LYS A 414 -3.15 -34.59 -8.89
N LYS A 415 -2.74 -33.76 -9.83
CA LYS A 415 -1.35 -33.55 -10.21
C LYS A 415 -0.82 -32.25 -9.65
N TYR A 416 0.35 -32.33 -9.01
CA TYR A 416 1.06 -31.18 -8.47
C TYR A 416 2.42 -31.06 -9.12
N TRP A 417 2.67 -29.94 -9.77
CA TRP A 417 3.93 -29.64 -10.44
C TRP A 417 4.88 -28.91 -9.52
N VAL A 418 6.17 -29.23 -9.61
CA VAL A 418 7.21 -28.50 -8.90
C VAL A 418 8.01 -27.68 -9.88
N LYS A 419 7.97 -26.35 -9.72
CA LYS A 419 8.69 -25.42 -10.59
C LYS A 419 9.26 -24.24 -9.83
N LYS A 420 10.29 -23.65 -10.43
CA LYS A 420 10.86 -22.39 -9.96
C LYS A 420 10.01 -21.25 -10.52
N ILE A 421 9.42 -20.43 -9.65
CA ILE A 421 8.60 -19.28 -10.01
C ILE A 421 9.36 -17.99 -9.71
N PRO A 422 9.40 -17.03 -10.65
CA PRO A 422 9.98 -15.71 -10.41
C PRO A 422 9.09 -14.89 -9.45
N TYR A 423 9.73 -14.22 -8.49
CA TYR A 423 9.08 -13.34 -7.52
C TYR A 423 9.86 -12.03 -7.40
N LEU A 424 9.38 -10.97 -8.06
CA LEU A 424 9.96 -9.61 -8.16
C LEU A 424 11.46 -9.58 -8.53
N VAL A 425 12.33 -9.93 -7.57
CA VAL A 425 13.81 -9.90 -7.64
C VAL A 425 14.47 -11.26 -7.36
N THR A 426 13.70 -12.30 -7.03
CA THR A 426 14.20 -13.65 -6.70
C THR A 426 13.41 -14.74 -7.45
N SER A 427 13.77 -16.01 -7.30
CA SER A 427 12.91 -17.10 -7.73
C SER A 427 12.90 -18.22 -6.69
N ARG A 428 11.73 -18.81 -6.44
CA ARG A 428 11.54 -19.87 -5.44
C ARG A 428 10.91 -21.10 -6.07
N TYR A 429 11.20 -22.28 -5.53
CA TYR A 429 10.43 -23.46 -5.88
C TYR A 429 9.04 -23.37 -5.26
N ALA A 430 8.03 -23.64 -6.07
CA ALA A 430 6.63 -23.69 -5.69
C ALA A 430 6.06 -25.04 -6.06
N LEU A 431 5.05 -25.44 -5.29
CA LEU A 431 4.17 -26.54 -5.67
C LEU A 431 2.89 -25.97 -6.27
N LEU A 432 2.56 -26.41 -7.48
CA LEU A 432 1.46 -25.90 -8.29
C LEU A 432 0.43 -27.01 -8.50
N GLU A 433 -0.74 -26.87 -7.88
CA GLU A 433 -1.90 -27.72 -8.16
C GLU A 433 -2.50 -27.32 -9.52
N GLU A 434 -2.72 -28.27 -10.41
CA GLU A 434 -3.48 -28.05 -11.63
C GLU A 434 -4.99 -28.00 -11.31
N VAL A 435 -5.60 -26.82 -11.43
CA VAL A 435 -7.01 -26.58 -11.05
C VAL A 435 -7.94 -26.78 -12.24
N LYS A 436 -7.52 -26.35 -13.44
CA LYS A 436 -8.23 -26.56 -14.70
C LYS A 436 -7.20 -26.83 -15.80
N GLY A 437 -7.52 -27.69 -16.76
CA GLY A 437 -6.69 -27.93 -17.94
C GLY A 437 -7.50 -28.49 -19.11
N ASN A 438 -7.11 -28.16 -20.33
CA ASN A 438 -7.76 -28.66 -21.56
C ASN A 438 -6.78 -29.31 -22.56
N GLY A 439 -5.52 -29.49 -22.17
CA GLY A 439 -4.47 -29.97 -23.06
C GLY A 439 -3.65 -28.86 -23.71
N GLU A 440 -4.21 -27.67 -24.00
CA GLU A 440 -3.45 -26.55 -24.58
C GLU A 440 -2.95 -25.56 -23.53
N ILE A 441 -3.78 -25.28 -22.54
CA ILE A 441 -3.49 -24.39 -21.43
C ILE A 441 -3.99 -25.02 -20.14
N GLY A 442 -3.25 -24.81 -19.05
CA GLY A 442 -3.66 -25.13 -17.70
C GLY A 442 -3.69 -23.90 -16.82
N LEU A 443 -4.65 -23.86 -15.91
CA LEU A 443 -4.72 -22.97 -14.77
C LEU A 443 -4.22 -23.71 -13.55
N TYR A 444 -3.27 -23.10 -12.86
CA TYR A 444 -2.61 -23.69 -11.71
C TYR A 444 -2.68 -22.74 -10.53
N ARG A 445 -2.71 -23.32 -9.33
CA ARG A 445 -2.73 -22.59 -8.07
C ARG A 445 -1.51 -22.99 -7.25
N GLU A 446 -0.80 -22.00 -6.75
CA GLU A 446 0.33 -22.20 -5.85
C GLU A 446 -0.15 -22.75 -4.50
N PHE A 447 0.01 -24.06 -4.34
CA PHE A 447 -0.28 -24.79 -3.10
C PHE A 447 0.83 -24.56 -2.05
N TYR A 448 2.09 -24.46 -2.49
CA TYR A 448 3.23 -24.17 -1.61
C TYR A 448 4.08 -23.04 -2.20
N PRO A 449 4.45 -21.99 -1.42
CA PRO A 449 4.31 -21.78 0.02
C PRO A 449 2.97 -21.15 0.43
N MET A 450 1.84 -21.63 -0.12
CA MET A 450 0.50 -21.34 0.40
C MET A 450 0.04 -19.88 0.21
N ASN A 451 0.46 -19.24 -0.88
CA ASN A 451 -0.01 -17.89 -1.26
C ASN A 451 -1.30 -17.92 -2.10
N ASN A 452 -1.78 -19.10 -2.54
CA ASN A 452 -2.95 -19.26 -3.41
C ASN A 452 -2.91 -18.40 -4.69
N GLU A 453 -1.70 -18.03 -5.14
CA GLU A 453 -1.55 -17.29 -6.39
C GLU A 453 -1.83 -18.22 -7.57
N CYS A 454 -2.58 -17.71 -8.54
CA CYS A 454 -2.88 -18.46 -9.75
C CYS A 454 -1.91 -18.11 -10.87
N ARG A 455 -1.65 -19.10 -11.71
CA ARG A 455 -0.72 -19.04 -12.83
C ARG A 455 -1.33 -19.77 -14.01
N LEU A 456 -1.01 -19.31 -15.20
CA LEU A 456 -1.36 -20.02 -16.42
C LEU A 456 -0.11 -20.67 -16.99
N LYS A 457 -0.28 -21.77 -17.71
CA LYS A 457 0.81 -22.36 -18.47
C LYS A 457 0.24 -23.00 -19.73
N MET A 458 0.77 -22.61 -20.88
CA MET A 458 0.53 -23.30 -22.14
C MET A 458 1.34 -24.61 -22.19
N GLU A 459 0.80 -25.64 -22.83
CA GLU A 459 1.44 -26.96 -22.92
C GLU A 459 2.84 -26.90 -23.55
N ASN A 460 3.01 -26.04 -24.55
CA ASN A 460 4.25 -25.88 -25.32
C ASN A 460 5.25 -24.90 -24.70
N GLU A 461 4.98 -24.38 -23.50
CA GLU A 461 5.86 -23.47 -22.80
C GLU A 461 6.48 -24.14 -21.57
N ASP A 462 7.76 -23.86 -21.32
CA ASP A 462 8.46 -24.40 -20.16
C ASP A 462 8.06 -23.68 -18.86
N ASP A 463 7.75 -22.40 -18.99
CA ASP A 463 7.52 -21.47 -17.88
C ASP A 463 6.04 -21.17 -17.66
N PHE A 464 5.73 -20.83 -16.42
CA PHE A 464 4.41 -20.34 -16.02
C PHE A 464 4.28 -18.85 -16.32
N PHE A 465 3.12 -18.46 -16.81
CA PHE A 465 2.74 -17.07 -17.02
C PHE A 465 2.52 -16.34 -15.71
N VAL A 466 3.12 -15.16 -15.62
CA VAL A 466 2.93 -14.19 -14.54
C VAL A 466 2.50 -12.87 -15.18
N ILE A 467 1.39 -12.30 -14.71
CA ILE A 467 0.96 -10.96 -15.12
C ILE A 467 2.00 -9.97 -14.58
N GLY A 468 2.59 -9.16 -15.47
CA GLY A 468 3.59 -8.19 -15.08
C GLY A 468 3.01 -7.12 -14.16
N THR A 469 3.71 -6.81 -13.06
CA THR A 469 3.28 -5.79 -12.09
C THR A 469 3.31 -4.37 -12.67
N VAL A 470 4.26 -4.07 -13.56
CA VAL A 470 4.44 -2.74 -14.15
C VAL A 470 3.75 -2.62 -15.51
N PHE A 471 3.77 -3.69 -16.32
CA PHE A 471 3.21 -3.70 -17.68
C PHE A 471 2.27 -4.90 -17.91
N PRO A 472 1.14 -4.95 -17.18
CA PRO A 472 0.24 -6.11 -17.19
C PRO A 472 -0.39 -6.34 -18.56
N ARG A 473 -0.92 -5.29 -19.19
CA ARG A 473 -1.53 -5.40 -20.52
C ARG A 473 -0.54 -5.90 -21.57
N GLU A 474 0.70 -5.41 -21.54
CA GLU A 474 1.73 -5.87 -22.47
C GLU A 474 2.07 -7.35 -22.23
N SER A 475 2.18 -7.77 -20.96
CA SER A 475 2.45 -9.16 -20.62
C SER A 475 1.32 -10.10 -21.06
N ILE A 476 0.05 -9.75 -20.80
CA ILE A 476 -1.11 -10.53 -21.24
C ILE A 476 -1.21 -10.53 -22.78
N SER A 477 -1.02 -9.36 -23.41
CA SER A 477 -1.07 -9.23 -24.87
C SER A 477 -0.03 -10.12 -25.54
N LYS A 478 1.20 -10.13 -25.02
CA LYS A 478 2.31 -10.96 -25.53
C LYS A 478 2.03 -12.45 -25.33
N TYR A 479 1.51 -12.82 -24.16
CA TYR A 479 1.21 -14.22 -23.82
C TYR A 479 0.11 -14.79 -24.70
N PHE A 480 -0.99 -14.04 -24.84
CA PHE A 480 -2.16 -14.43 -25.63
C PHE A 480 -2.16 -13.82 -27.04
N LYS A 481 -0.99 -13.57 -27.62
CA LYS A 481 -0.84 -12.89 -28.93
C LYS A 481 -1.60 -13.59 -30.06
N SER A 482 -1.81 -14.90 -29.94
CA SER A 482 -2.52 -15.74 -30.92
C SER A 482 -4.05 -15.71 -30.76
N CYS A 483 -4.59 -15.06 -29.74
CA CYS A 483 -6.01 -15.07 -29.40
C CYS A 483 -6.64 -13.68 -29.57
N PRO A 484 -7.27 -13.38 -30.73
CA PRO A 484 -7.88 -12.07 -31.00
C PRO A 484 -8.95 -11.65 -29.99
N PHE A 485 -9.68 -12.63 -29.42
CA PHE A 485 -10.71 -12.36 -28.41
C PHE A 485 -10.12 -11.75 -27.14
N ILE A 486 -8.99 -12.28 -26.66
CA ILE A 486 -8.30 -11.73 -25.49
C ILE A 486 -7.69 -10.36 -25.83
N GLN A 487 -7.15 -10.16 -27.04
CA GLN A 487 -6.64 -8.84 -27.44
C GLN A 487 -7.74 -7.77 -27.42
N SER A 488 -8.91 -8.07 -27.99
CA SER A 488 -10.08 -7.17 -27.92
C SER A 488 -10.56 -6.97 -26.48
N GLY A 489 -10.49 -8.01 -25.63
CA GLY A 489 -10.79 -7.91 -24.21
C GLY A 489 -9.81 -7.01 -23.45
N LEU A 490 -8.54 -6.93 -23.84
CA LEU A 490 -7.56 -6.00 -23.27
C LEU A 490 -7.87 -4.55 -23.64
N ASP A 491 -8.26 -4.29 -24.89
CA ASP A 491 -8.68 -2.95 -25.35
C ASP A 491 -9.93 -2.48 -24.60
N GLU A 492 -10.86 -3.40 -24.34
CA GLU A 492 -12.07 -3.19 -23.54
C GLU A 492 -11.85 -3.31 -22.03
N ARG A 493 -10.60 -3.47 -21.57
CA ARG A 493 -10.26 -3.49 -20.14
C ARG A 493 -10.88 -4.64 -19.32
N ARG A 494 -11.13 -5.81 -19.92
CA ARG A 494 -11.79 -6.95 -19.26
C ARG A 494 -10.94 -7.71 -18.23
N TYR A 495 -9.62 -7.48 -18.19
CA TYR A 495 -8.63 -8.26 -17.41
C TYR A 495 -7.76 -7.40 -16.49
N GLU A 496 -8.32 -6.37 -15.85
CA GLU A 496 -7.54 -5.36 -15.12
C GLU A 496 -7.32 -5.61 -13.62
N ALA A 497 -7.89 -6.67 -13.04
CA ALA A 497 -7.59 -7.07 -11.67
C ALA A 497 -6.34 -7.97 -11.59
N TYR A 498 -5.70 -8.01 -10.42
CA TYR A 498 -4.42 -8.71 -10.19
C TYR A 498 -4.56 -9.86 -9.19
N ASP A 499 -5.65 -10.61 -9.31
CA ASP A 499 -5.94 -11.75 -8.44
C ASP A 499 -6.22 -13.02 -9.27
N CYS A 500 -6.45 -14.13 -8.58
CA CYS A 500 -6.72 -15.41 -9.24
C CYS A 500 -7.94 -15.35 -10.17
N SER A 501 -8.93 -14.49 -9.92
CA SER A 501 -10.14 -14.42 -10.74
C SER A 501 -9.84 -13.96 -12.17
N VAL A 502 -8.80 -13.14 -12.37
CA VAL A 502 -8.37 -12.73 -13.71
C VAL A 502 -7.67 -13.86 -14.45
N TYR A 503 -6.85 -14.66 -13.75
CA TYR A 503 -6.26 -15.85 -14.35
C TYR A 503 -7.32 -16.87 -14.76
N GLU A 504 -8.34 -17.09 -13.91
CA GLU A 504 -9.49 -17.94 -14.22
C GLU A 504 -10.25 -17.43 -15.44
N LYS A 505 -10.53 -16.13 -15.51
CA LYS A 505 -11.24 -15.53 -16.64
C LYS A 505 -10.43 -15.58 -17.93
N LEU A 506 -9.13 -15.30 -17.88
CA LEU A 506 -8.22 -15.45 -19.03
C LEU A 506 -8.20 -16.90 -19.54
N TYR A 507 -8.16 -17.88 -18.63
CA TYR A 507 -8.28 -19.29 -18.97
C TYR A 507 -9.61 -19.59 -19.68
N GLU A 508 -10.73 -19.21 -19.08
CA GLU A 508 -12.07 -19.51 -19.61
C GLU A 508 -12.32 -18.86 -20.97
N ASP A 509 -11.92 -17.59 -21.12
CA ASP A 509 -12.04 -16.85 -22.37
C ASP A 509 -11.13 -17.44 -23.46
N TYR A 510 -9.90 -17.84 -23.12
CA TYR A 510 -8.99 -18.50 -24.06
C TYR A 510 -9.56 -19.85 -24.50
N VAL A 511 -9.96 -20.70 -23.57
CA VAL A 511 -10.46 -22.04 -23.88
C VAL A 511 -11.71 -21.95 -24.75
N SER A 512 -12.63 -21.05 -24.42
CA SER A 512 -13.92 -20.95 -25.12
C SER A 512 -13.82 -20.33 -26.52
N ASN A 513 -12.83 -19.46 -26.77
CA ASN A 513 -12.78 -18.65 -28.01
C ASN A 513 -11.53 -18.88 -28.86
N CYS A 514 -10.50 -19.49 -28.30
CA CYS A 514 -9.17 -19.54 -28.91
C CYS A 514 -8.54 -20.94 -28.89
N SER A 515 -8.89 -21.82 -27.95
CA SER A 515 -8.52 -23.23 -28.02
C SER A 515 -9.43 -23.99 -28.97
N LYS A 516 -8.90 -24.92 -29.76
CA LYS A 516 -9.66 -25.68 -30.76
C LYS A 516 -9.87 -27.13 -30.39
#